data_AF-A0A9N9BT21-F1
#
_entry.id   AF-A0A9N9BT21-F1
#
_cell.length_a   1.000
_cell.length_b   1.000
_cell.length_c   1.000
_cell.angle_alpha   90.00
_cell.angle_beta   90.00
_cell.angle_gamma   90.00
#
_symmetry.space_group_name_H-M   'P 1'
#
loop_
_entity.id
_entity.type
_entity.pdbx_description
1 polymer ?
#
loop_
_entity_poly.entity_id
_entity_poly.type
_entity_poly.pdbx_seq_one_letter_code
_entity_poly.pdbx_strand_id
1 'polypeptide(L)'
;MFYPTENTSSPPVYRKFLCCGKPEQSVLIGGDICGFSYTQLEKWLKPFSPVPFRHIVKKLQNGYGHLHFDTQMEAAQFYHEMNGRLFDAPEGRDGNVKFSHALYFNSKRPVEYGKALGVATTKRERATMTSLMAEEVTGNSPKRPRDSKESATRELGEDSKTGSKYEFNKGSKSLKQSQNSKADVTYDLPEGILGSSTEQPQDNKTDVAYRLYEDSQAFCIVLLTPGIKDKTEFEIAVADDDQFISIKGKFANNSASGKLIIDSIPSGPFQAEIPLPGKIDISCNVDVRIEHGVTRMFLRKAQARIAKKTVLQIV
;
A
#
# COMPACT_ATOMS: atom_id res chain seq x y z
N MET A 1 -21.94 40.36 -17.28
CA MET A 1 -21.85 39.42 -16.14
C MET A 1 -20.98 38.26 -16.58
N PHE A 2 -19.75 38.21 -16.07
CA PHE A 2 -18.83 37.09 -16.30
C PHE A 2 -18.87 36.20 -15.06
N TYR A 3 -19.22 34.93 -15.22
CA TYR A 3 -19.10 33.95 -14.16
C TYR A 3 -17.65 33.45 -14.14
N PRO A 4 -16.95 33.48 -12.98
CA PRO A 4 -15.66 32.84 -12.86
C PRO A 4 -15.87 31.31 -12.82
N THR A 5 -15.25 30.62 -13.76
CA THR A 5 -15.12 29.16 -13.74
C THR A 5 -13.95 28.79 -12.83
N GLU A 6 -14.25 28.43 -11.58
CA GLU A 6 -13.35 27.63 -10.76
C GLU A 6 -13.64 26.15 -11.02
N ASN A 7 -12.71 25.42 -11.64
CA ASN A 7 -12.49 24.01 -11.33
C ASN A 7 -11.29 23.45 -12.12
N THR A 8 -10.14 23.44 -11.47
CA THR A 8 -9.08 22.47 -11.74
C THR A 8 -8.58 21.95 -10.39
N SER A 9 -9.38 21.11 -9.73
CA SER A 9 -8.86 20.26 -8.66
C SER A 9 -8.01 19.19 -9.34
N SER A 10 -6.69 19.35 -9.29
CA SER A 10 -5.76 18.29 -9.63
C SER A 10 -6.13 17.02 -8.83
N PRO A 11 -6.07 15.83 -9.42
CA PRO A 11 -6.34 14.60 -8.69
C PRO A 11 -5.40 14.52 -7.49
N PRO A 12 -5.89 14.07 -6.31
CA PRO A 12 -5.07 14.00 -5.11
C PRO A 12 -3.84 13.13 -5.39
N VAL A 13 -2.67 13.75 -5.30
CA VAL A 13 -1.37 13.07 -5.43
C VAL A 13 -1.34 11.94 -4.41
N TYR A 14 -1.33 10.70 -4.90
CA TYR A 14 -1.29 9.51 -4.05
C TYR A 14 0.06 9.46 -3.35
N ARG A 15 0.15 10.03 -2.15
CA ARG A 15 1.35 9.93 -1.32
C ARG A 15 1.47 8.49 -0.85
N LYS A 16 2.52 7.78 -1.30
CA LYS A 16 2.89 6.49 -0.70
C LYS A 16 3.17 6.73 0.78
N PHE A 17 2.28 6.24 1.64
CA PHE A 17 2.40 6.41 3.07
C PHE A 17 3.48 5.47 3.61
N LEU A 18 4.64 6.01 3.99
CA LEU A 18 5.79 5.31 4.58
C LEU A 18 5.49 4.54 5.90
N CYS A 19 4.25 4.58 6.41
CA CYS A 19 3.84 3.95 7.66
C CYS A 19 3.01 2.66 7.48
N CYS A 20 2.78 2.20 6.24
CA CYS A 20 1.90 1.05 5.96
C CYS A 20 2.44 -0.33 6.41
N GLY A 21 3.63 -0.42 7.03
CA GLY A 21 4.26 -1.69 7.42
C GLY A 21 4.31 -1.98 8.92
N LYS A 22 3.86 -1.05 9.79
CA LYS A 22 3.98 -1.19 11.24
C LYS A 22 2.65 -1.66 11.86
N PRO A 23 2.50 -2.96 12.20
CA PRO A 23 1.25 -3.46 12.75
C PRO A 23 0.90 -2.79 14.10
N GLU A 24 1.89 -2.34 14.88
CA GLU A 24 1.71 -1.60 16.13
C GLU A 24 0.98 -0.26 15.95
N GLN A 25 1.10 0.34 14.76
CA GLN A 25 0.45 1.59 14.39
C GLN A 25 -0.83 1.37 13.59
N SER A 26 -1.38 0.16 13.62
CA SER A 26 -2.53 -0.22 12.81
C SER A 26 -3.63 -0.81 13.68
N VAL A 27 -4.89 -0.64 13.32
CA VAL A 27 -6.06 -1.35 13.91
C VAL A 27 -6.84 -2.04 12.79
N LEU A 28 -7.26 -3.29 13.01
CA LEU A 28 -8.04 -4.02 12.01
C LEU A 28 -9.50 -3.55 12.07
N ILE A 29 -10.07 -3.27 10.92
CA ILE A 29 -11.51 -3.04 10.73
C ILE A 29 -12.09 -4.18 9.91
N GLY A 30 -13.22 -4.72 10.35
CA GLY A 30 -13.92 -5.77 9.61
C GLY A 30 -15.42 -5.75 9.84
N GLY A 31 -16.15 -6.46 9.00
CA GLY A 31 -17.61 -6.50 9.04
C GLY A 31 -18.23 -6.29 7.67
N ASP A 32 -19.43 -5.73 7.62
CA ASP A 32 -20.11 -5.42 6.36
C ASP A 32 -19.58 -4.13 5.72
N ILE A 33 -18.31 -4.17 5.33
CA ILE A 33 -17.62 -3.07 4.65
C ILE A 33 -17.20 -3.45 3.21
N CYS A 34 -17.78 -4.51 2.65
CA CYS A 34 -17.53 -4.90 1.26
C CYS A 34 -18.17 -3.88 0.31
N GLY A 35 -17.45 -3.52 -0.76
CA GLY A 35 -17.90 -2.54 -1.74
C GLY A 35 -17.72 -1.08 -1.32
N PHE A 36 -17.21 -0.80 -0.11
CA PHE A 36 -16.85 0.56 0.30
C PHE A 36 -15.40 0.89 -0.01
N SER A 37 -15.18 2.06 -0.61
CA SER A 37 -13.84 2.62 -0.81
C SER A 37 -13.23 3.10 0.51
N TYR A 38 -11.92 3.32 0.53
CA TYR A 38 -11.25 3.92 1.69
C TYR A 38 -11.77 5.34 1.99
N THR A 39 -12.15 6.13 0.96
CA THR A 39 -12.68 7.49 1.13
C THR A 39 -14.06 7.49 1.78
N GLN A 40 -14.93 6.54 1.42
CA GLN A 40 -16.24 6.38 2.05
C GLN A 40 -16.09 5.98 3.53
N LEU A 41 -15.21 5.01 3.81
CA LEU A 41 -14.95 4.60 5.19
C LEU A 41 -14.31 5.69 6.02
N GLU A 42 -13.40 6.49 5.45
CA GLU A 42 -12.80 7.62 6.15
C GLU A 42 -13.88 8.65 6.52
N LYS A 43 -14.71 9.06 5.56
CA LYS A 43 -15.81 10.01 5.80
C LYS A 43 -16.79 9.50 6.86
N TRP A 44 -17.11 8.21 6.81
CA TRP A 44 -18.02 7.58 7.76
C TRP A 44 -17.42 7.48 9.16
N LEU A 45 -16.14 7.12 9.30
CA LEU A 45 -15.54 6.85 10.60
C LEU A 45 -15.05 8.11 11.32
N LYS A 46 -14.65 9.15 10.57
CA LYS A 46 -14.07 10.38 11.11
C LYS A 46 -14.89 11.04 12.23
N PRO A 47 -16.24 11.08 12.19
CA PRO A 47 -17.06 11.61 13.29
C PRO A 47 -16.99 10.80 14.59
N PHE A 48 -16.73 9.49 14.50
CA PHE A 48 -16.70 8.58 15.65
C PHE A 48 -15.29 8.38 16.20
N SER A 49 -14.27 8.67 15.40
CA SER A 49 -12.88 8.43 15.75
C SER A 49 -12.43 9.35 16.89
N PRO A 50 -11.91 8.82 18.01
CA PRO A 50 -11.42 9.64 19.11
C PRO A 50 -10.06 10.29 18.86
N VAL A 51 -9.32 9.75 17.90
CA VAL A 51 -8.00 10.24 17.47
C VAL A 51 -7.97 10.35 15.95
N PRO A 52 -7.17 11.24 15.37
CA PRO A 52 -6.96 11.25 13.93
C PRO A 52 -6.26 9.96 13.49
N PHE A 53 -6.74 9.35 12.42
CA PHE A 53 -6.01 8.31 11.70
C PHE A 53 -5.50 8.87 10.38
N ARG A 54 -4.38 8.33 9.90
CA ARG A 54 -3.66 8.86 8.73
C ARG A 54 -4.29 8.43 7.41
N HIS A 55 -4.61 7.15 7.29
CA HIS A 55 -5.27 6.59 6.11
C HIS A 55 -5.86 5.20 6.42
N ILE A 56 -6.71 4.71 5.51
CA ILE A 56 -7.31 3.38 5.56
C ILE A 56 -6.76 2.56 4.39
N VAL A 57 -6.17 1.41 4.67
CA VAL A 57 -5.71 0.44 3.65
C VAL A 57 -6.74 -0.67 3.53
N LYS A 58 -7.38 -0.74 2.36
CA LYS A 58 -8.44 -1.71 2.09
C LYS A 58 -8.60 -1.97 0.60
N LYS A 59 -8.95 -3.22 0.25
CA LYS A 59 -9.45 -3.60 -1.07
C LYS A 59 -10.99 -3.55 -1.10
N LEU A 60 -11.55 -3.11 -2.23
CA LEU A 60 -12.99 -2.89 -2.39
C LEU A 60 -13.80 -4.16 -2.11
N GLN A 61 -13.34 -5.30 -2.64
CA GLN A 61 -14.00 -6.61 -2.51
C GLN A 61 -13.83 -7.30 -1.14
N ASN A 62 -13.01 -6.74 -0.23
CA ASN A 62 -12.76 -7.38 1.05
C ASN A 62 -13.84 -6.97 2.08
N GLY A 63 -14.14 -7.82 3.05
CA GLY A 63 -14.92 -7.44 4.25
C GLY A 63 -14.07 -6.87 5.38
N TYR A 64 -12.80 -6.53 5.11
CA TYR A 64 -11.84 -6.08 6.12
C TYR A 64 -10.82 -5.09 5.53
N GLY A 65 -10.10 -4.39 6.41
CA GLY A 65 -9.02 -3.45 6.11
C GLY A 65 -8.24 -3.06 7.36
N HIS A 66 -7.33 -2.11 7.22
CA HIS A 66 -6.51 -1.58 8.30
C HIS A 66 -6.64 -0.06 8.40
N LEU A 67 -6.73 0.45 9.61
CA LEU A 67 -6.57 1.88 9.92
C LEU A 67 -5.16 2.11 10.40
N HIS A 68 -4.44 3.03 9.77
CA HIS A 68 -3.08 3.40 10.17
C HIS A 68 -3.09 4.73 10.91
N PHE A 69 -2.31 4.79 11.98
CA PHE A 69 -2.09 5.96 12.83
C PHE A 69 -0.65 6.43 12.70
N ASP A 70 -0.35 7.65 13.15
CA ASP A 70 1.03 8.14 13.13
C ASP A 70 1.87 7.52 14.25
N THR A 71 1.23 7.17 15.37
CA THR A 71 1.87 6.56 16.53
C THR A 71 1.18 5.29 17.02
N GLN A 72 1.93 4.42 17.70
CA GLN A 72 1.37 3.24 18.37
C GLN A 72 0.41 3.63 19.50
N MET A 73 0.66 4.78 20.15
CA MET A 73 -0.17 5.29 21.23
C MET A 73 -1.58 5.68 20.74
N GLU A 74 -1.67 6.35 19.59
CA GLU A 74 -2.95 6.67 18.95
C GLU A 74 -3.70 5.41 18.52
N ALA A 75 -3.00 4.44 17.92
CA ALA A 75 -3.61 3.15 17.55
C ALA A 75 -4.17 2.43 18.78
N ALA A 76 -3.42 2.41 19.89
CA ALA A 76 -3.86 1.84 21.15
C ALA A 76 -5.07 2.59 21.73
N GLN A 77 -5.07 3.92 21.72
CA GLN A 77 -6.20 4.73 22.19
C GLN A 77 -7.45 4.45 21.37
N PHE A 78 -7.34 4.52 20.04
CA PHE A 78 -8.45 4.19 19.13
C PHE A 78 -8.99 2.79 19.41
N TYR A 79 -8.10 1.80 19.50
CA TYR A 79 -8.49 0.42 19.75
C TYR A 79 -9.28 0.27 21.05
N HIS A 80 -8.77 0.78 22.19
CA HIS A 80 -9.46 0.62 23.48
C HIS A 80 -10.79 1.35 23.54
N GLU A 81 -10.94 2.47 22.84
CA GLU A 81 -12.21 3.20 22.78
C GLU A 81 -13.26 2.52 21.89
N MET A 82 -12.83 1.88 20.80
CA MET A 82 -13.72 1.31 19.78
C MET A 82 -13.97 -0.18 19.97
N ASN A 83 -13.07 -0.90 20.64
CA ASN A 83 -13.17 -2.34 20.86
C ASN A 83 -14.42 -2.72 21.68
N GLY A 84 -15.06 -3.82 21.30
CA GLY A 84 -16.29 -4.30 21.92
C GLY A 84 -17.56 -3.52 21.53
N ARG A 85 -17.44 -2.42 20.77
CA ARG A 85 -18.59 -1.72 20.20
C ARG A 85 -18.95 -2.30 18.83
N LEU A 86 -20.24 -2.30 18.53
CA LEU A 86 -20.77 -2.59 17.20
C LEU A 86 -21.22 -1.27 16.58
N PHE A 87 -20.87 -1.07 15.32
CA PHE A 87 -21.26 0.10 14.55
C PHE A 87 -22.07 -0.34 13.35
N ASP A 88 -23.12 0.40 13.02
CA ASP A 88 -23.87 0.17 11.79
C ASP A 88 -22.97 0.44 10.58
N ALA A 89 -23.12 -0.39 9.54
CA ALA A 89 -22.39 -0.20 8.30
C ALA A 89 -22.68 1.18 7.69
N PRO A 90 -21.73 1.75 6.92
CA PRO A 90 -21.95 3.03 6.25
C PRO A 90 -23.20 2.97 5.35
N GLU A 91 -23.81 4.14 5.14
CA GLU A 91 -24.98 4.29 4.25
C GLU A 91 -26.24 3.50 4.70
N GLY A 92 -26.32 3.11 5.97
CA GLY A 92 -27.50 2.46 6.54
C GLY A 92 -27.71 1.02 6.07
N ARG A 93 -26.64 0.34 5.65
CA ARG A 93 -26.68 -1.08 5.31
C ARG A 93 -26.94 -1.92 6.56
N ASP A 94 -27.74 -2.97 6.40
CA ASP A 94 -28.01 -3.96 7.44
C ASP A 94 -26.74 -4.80 7.69
N GLY A 95 -25.86 -4.32 8.55
CA GLY A 95 -24.60 -4.98 8.83
C GLY A 95 -23.81 -4.26 9.91
N ASN A 96 -22.91 -5.01 10.56
CA ASN A 96 -22.13 -4.50 11.68
C ASN A 96 -20.66 -4.38 11.28
N VAL A 97 -20.04 -3.30 11.73
CA VAL A 97 -18.59 -3.06 11.65
C VAL A 97 -18.00 -3.19 13.05
N LYS A 98 -16.86 -3.87 13.13
CA LYS A 98 -16.10 -4.09 14.36
C LYS A 98 -14.63 -3.76 14.16
N PHE A 99 -14.00 -3.43 15.27
CA PHE A 99 -12.57 -3.16 15.36
C PHE A 99 -11.90 -4.23 16.20
N SER A 100 -10.75 -4.71 15.75
CA SER A 100 -9.98 -5.74 16.46
C SER A 100 -8.49 -5.46 16.37
N HIS A 101 -7.69 -6.24 17.10
CA HIS A 101 -6.25 -6.16 17.01
C HIS A 101 -5.76 -6.33 15.57
N ALA A 102 -4.78 -5.52 15.18
CA ALA A 102 -3.96 -5.83 14.03
C ALA A 102 -3.16 -7.13 14.31
N LEU A 103 -2.80 -7.83 13.24
CA LEU A 103 -1.98 -9.03 13.31
C LEU A 103 -0.59 -8.71 12.73
N TYR A 104 0.45 -9.29 13.33
CA TYR A 104 1.78 -9.25 12.74
C TYR A 104 1.77 -9.96 11.37
N PHE A 105 2.48 -9.41 10.39
CA PHE A 105 2.54 -10.00 9.06
C PHE A 105 3.05 -11.45 9.12
N ASN A 106 2.39 -12.32 8.35
CA ASN A 106 2.65 -13.77 8.33
C ASN A 106 2.61 -14.45 9.72
N SER A 107 1.89 -13.85 10.66
CA SER A 107 1.72 -14.35 12.01
C SER A 107 0.26 -14.25 12.43
N LYS A 108 -0.16 -15.18 13.28
CA LYS A 108 -1.45 -15.10 13.96
C LYS A 108 -1.34 -14.33 15.29
N ARG A 109 -0.15 -13.81 15.60
CA ARG A 109 0.08 -13.04 16.83
C ARG A 109 -0.63 -11.68 16.72
N PRO A 110 -1.55 -11.36 17.63
CA PRO A 110 -2.14 -10.04 17.69
C PRO A 110 -1.13 -9.01 18.21
N VAL A 111 -1.30 -7.77 17.78
CA VAL A 111 -0.61 -6.61 18.37
C VAL A 111 -1.14 -6.39 19.77
N GLU A 112 -0.26 -6.27 20.75
CA GLU A 112 -0.62 -5.93 22.12
C GLU A 112 -0.66 -4.41 22.27
N TYR A 113 -1.88 -3.85 22.35
CA TYR A 113 -2.04 -2.45 22.73
C TYR A 113 -1.99 -2.36 24.25
N GLY A 114 -0.87 -1.90 24.78
CA GLY A 114 -0.77 -1.53 26.19
C GLY A 114 -1.94 -0.64 26.59
N LYS A 115 -2.47 -0.81 27.81
CA LYS A 115 -3.45 0.14 28.34
C LYS A 115 -2.76 1.51 28.34
N ALA A 116 -3.31 2.47 27.59
CA ALA A 116 -2.81 3.82 27.62
C ALA A 116 -2.75 4.25 29.09
N LEU A 117 -1.54 4.49 29.61
CA LEU A 117 -1.37 5.10 30.92
C LEU A 117 -2.11 6.41 30.84
N GLY A 118 -3.25 6.48 31.55
CA GLY A 118 -4.27 7.48 31.35
C GLY A 118 -3.67 8.88 31.34
N VAL A 119 -3.47 9.44 30.14
CA VAL A 119 -3.52 10.88 29.99
C VAL A 119 -4.96 11.20 30.28
N ALA A 120 -5.22 11.72 31.48
CA ALA A 120 -6.53 12.15 31.92
C ALA A 120 -7.00 13.27 31.00
N THR A 121 -7.57 12.90 29.85
CA THR A 121 -8.29 13.83 29.00
C THR A 121 -9.50 14.27 29.82
N THR A 122 -9.48 15.54 30.19
CA THR A 122 -10.52 16.21 30.95
C THR A 122 -11.84 16.00 30.23
N LYS A 123 -12.67 15.13 30.81
CA LYS A 123 -13.99 14.69 30.35
C LYS A 123 -15.04 15.82 30.30
N ARG A 124 -14.63 17.10 30.31
CA ARG A 124 -15.47 18.26 30.65
C ARG A 124 -16.10 18.99 29.46
N GLU A 125 -15.71 18.70 28.21
CA GLU A 125 -16.24 19.46 27.06
C GLU A 125 -17.19 18.69 26.13
N ARG A 126 -17.45 17.40 26.36
CA ARG A 126 -18.35 16.62 25.48
C ARG A 126 -19.82 16.56 25.93
N ALA A 127 -20.19 17.26 27.00
CA ALA A 127 -21.58 17.31 27.48
C ALA A 127 -22.44 18.38 26.76
N THR A 128 -21.86 19.23 25.91
CA THR A 128 -22.60 20.38 25.34
C THR A 128 -23.15 20.17 23.93
N MET A 129 -22.82 19.07 23.22
CA MET A 129 -23.29 18.85 21.84
C MET A 129 -24.50 17.90 21.70
N THR A 130 -24.95 17.24 22.77
CA THR A 130 -26.13 16.34 22.70
C THR A 130 -27.43 17.00 23.16
N SER A 131 -27.41 18.29 23.53
CA SER A 131 -28.56 19.01 24.08
C SER A 131 -29.30 19.94 23.10
N LEU A 132 -28.98 19.91 21.79
CA LEU A 132 -29.56 20.83 20.78
C LEU A 132 -30.41 20.13 19.70
N MET A 133 -30.84 18.89 19.91
CA MET A 133 -31.65 18.13 18.93
C MET A 133 -32.93 17.52 19.51
N ALA A 134 -33.40 17.98 20.69
CA ALA A 134 -34.67 17.57 21.25
C ALA A 134 -35.53 18.81 21.51
N GLU A 135 -36.81 18.72 21.07
CA GLU A 135 -37.84 19.78 20.95
C GLU A 135 -37.74 20.52 19.60
N GLU A 136 -38.71 20.47 18.67
CA GLU A 136 -40.13 20.12 18.66
C GLU A 136 -40.48 19.50 17.29
N VAL A 137 -41.35 18.48 17.24
CA VAL A 137 -42.56 18.43 16.38
C VAL A 137 -43.42 17.30 16.92
N THR A 138 -44.48 17.67 17.63
CA THR A 138 -45.64 16.83 17.89
C THR A 138 -46.52 16.81 16.65
N GLY A 139 -47.01 15.65 16.22
CA GLY A 139 -47.93 15.60 15.09
C GLY A 139 -48.29 14.22 14.56
N ASN A 140 -49.27 13.59 15.20
CA ASN A 140 -50.28 12.66 14.66
C ASN A 140 -49.90 11.43 13.82
N SER A 141 -50.30 10.27 14.35
CA SER A 141 -50.56 9.01 13.66
C SER A 141 -51.62 9.16 12.54
N PRO A 142 -51.71 8.19 11.59
CA PRO A 142 -52.69 7.12 11.83
C PRO A 142 -52.24 5.70 11.42
N LYS A 143 -52.73 4.75 12.23
CA LYS A 143 -52.75 3.30 12.04
C LYS A 143 -53.48 2.90 10.75
N ARG A 144 -52.96 1.91 10.01
CA ARG A 144 -53.79 0.86 9.36
C ARG A 144 -53.00 -0.46 9.14
N PRO A 145 -53.69 -1.61 9.00
CA PRO A 145 -53.22 -2.92 9.44
C PRO A 145 -53.08 -3.98 8.33
N ARG A 146 -52.51 -5.15 8.71
CA ARG A 146 -52.71 -6.51 8.12
C ARG A 146 -52.23 -6.70 6.67
N ASP A 147 -51.80 -7.85 6.15
CA ASP A 147 -51.78 -9.26 6.54
C ASP A 147 -50.82 -10.01 5.57
N SER A 148 -50.02 -10.93 6.12
CA SER A 148 -49.90 -12.34 5.66
C SER A 148 -49.01 -12.79 4.48
N LYS A 149 -48.43 -14.00 4.72
CA LYS A 149 -48.08 -15.13 3.83
C LYS A 149 -46.88 -14.98 2.87
N GLU A 150 -45.85 -15.83 2.91
CA GLU A 150 -45.71 -17.30 2.73
C GLU A 150 -45.16 -17.63 1.33
N SER A 151 -44.27 -18.62 1.29
CA SER A 151 -43.89 -19.51 0.17
C SER A 151 -42.65 -19.20 -0.69
N ALA A 152 -41.63 -20.06 -0.46
CA ALA A 152 -41.16 -21.11 -1.38
C ALA A 152 -40.31 -20.75 -2.63
N THR A 153 -39.05 -21.19 -2.53
CA THR A 153 -38.25 -21.98 -3.50
C THR A 153 -38.40 -21.76 -5.00
N ARG A 154 -37.25 -21.52 -5.67
CA ARG A 154 -36.93 -22.20 -6.93
C ARG A 154 -35.42 -22.27 -7.19
N GLU A 155 -34.97 -23.50 -7.46
CA GLU A 155 -33.68 -23.88 -8.02
C GLU A 155 -33.65 -23.69 -9.55
N LEU A 156 -32.41 -23.78 -10.09
CA LEU A 156 -31.96 -24.31 -11.40
C LEU A 156 -31.33 -23.33 -12.40
N GLY A 157 -30.21 -23.80 -12.98
CA GLY A 157 -29.52 -23.35 -14.20
C GLY A 157 -28.17 -22.69 -13.90
N GLU A 158 -27.03 -23.39 -13.76
CA GLU A 158 -26.26 -24.18 -14.75
C GLU A 158 -25.91 -23.45 -16.07
N ASP A 159 -24.61 -23.55 -16.38
CA ASP A 159 -23.90 -23.34 -17.65
C ASP A 159 -23.76 -21.89 -18.17
N SER A 160 -22.57 -21.39 -18.52
CA SER A 160 -21.62 -22.05 -19.41
C SER A 160 -20.28 -21.30 -19.49
N LYS A 161 -19.22 -22.09 -19.74
CA LYS A 161 -17.86 -21.69 -20.10
C LYS A 161 -17.83 -21.09 -21.50
N THR A 162 -17.05 -20.03 -21.71
CA THR A 162 -16.34 -19.81 -22.98
C THR A 162 -15.02 -19.08 -22.73
N GLY A 163 -13.92 -19.78 -22.98
CA GLY A 163 -12.60 -19.19 -23.11
C GLY A 163 -12.40 -18.64 -24.51
N SER A 164 -11.67 -17.53 -24.62
CA SER A 164 -11.10 -17.05 -25.88
C SER A 164 -9.59 -16.94 -25.75
N LYS A 165 -8.92 -17.88 -26.42
CA LYS A 165 -7.49 -17.93 -26.70
C LYS A 165 -7.21 -16.93 -27.83
N TYR A 166 -6.30 -15.97 -27.63
CA TYR A 166 -5.72 -15.19 -28.71
C TYR A 166 -4.21 -15.39 -28.74
N GLU A 167 -3.77 -16.21 -29.70
CA GLU A 167 -2.41 -16.20 -30.25
C GLU A 167 -2.34 -15.08 -31.30
N PHE A 168 -1.35 -14.20 -31.23
CA PHE A 168 -0.93 -13.44 -32.41
C PHE A 168 0.58 -13.41 -32.54
N ASN A 169 0.97 -13.46 -33.81
CA ASN A 169 2.18 -14.06 -34.33
C ASN A 169 3.29 -13.02 -34.54
N LYS A 170 4.52 -13.52 -34.56
CA LYS A 170 5.76 -12.79 -34.83
C LYS A 170 5.82 -12.32 -36.29
N GLY A 171 6.38 -11.13 -36.54
CA GLY A 171 6.65 -10.64 -37.88
C GLY A 171 7.59 -9.44 -37.90
N SER A 172 8.88 -9.74 -37.97
CA SER A 172 10.00 -8.82 -38.16
C SER A 172 9.86 -7.97 -39.43
N LYS A 173 10.47 -6.76 -39.45
CA LYS A 173 11.52 -6.41 -40.44
C LYS A 173 12.13 -5.02 -40.21
N SER A 174 13.44 -5.03 -40.43
CA SER A 174 14.41 -3.94 -40.49
C SER A 174 14.10 -2.92 -41.60
N LEU A 175 14.43 -1.65 -41.36
CA LEU A 175 14.86 -0.75 -42.42
C LEU A 175 15.96 0.21 -41.93
N LYS A 176 16.98 0.36 -42.76
CA LYS A 176 18.23 1.09 -42.51
C LYS A 176 18.09 2.59 -42.84
N GLN A 177 18.85 3.38 -42.10
CA GLN A 177 19.62 4.60 -42.44
C GLN A 177 19.02 5.65 -43.39
N SER A 178 19.07 6.91 -42.96
CA SER A 178 19.62 7.99 -43.79
C SER A 178 20.20 9.11 -42.93
N GLN A 179 21.37 9.59 -43.34
CA GLN A 179 22.13 10.72 -42.80
C GLN A 179 21.58 12.05 -43.35
N ASN A 180 21.70 13.11 -42.54
CA ASN A 180 21.86 14.54 -42.87
C ASN A 180 21.35 15.36 -41.66
N SER A 181 21.82 16.54 -41.28
CA SER A 181 23.03 17.33 -41.49
C SER A 181 22.82 18.57 -40.62
N LYS A 182 23.87 19.00 -39.91
CA LYS A 182 24.11 20.35 -39.32
C LYS A 182 23.03 21.43 -39.51
N ALA A 183 22.62 22.05 -38.40
CA ALA A 183 22.52 23.50 -38.32
C ALA A 183 22.72 23.95 -36.87
N ASP A 184 23.64 24.90 -36.75
CA ASP A 184 24.17 25.57 -35.58
C ASP A 184 23.29 26.80 -35.32
N VAL A 185 22.73 26.96 -34.12
CA VAL A 185 22.04 28.20 -33.73
C VAL A 185 22.34 28.49 -32.25
N THR A 186 23.33 29.35 -32.07
CA THR A 186 23.71 30.03 -30.84
C THR A 186 22.63 31.05 -30.46
N TYR A 187 22.20 31.06 -29.20
CA TYR A 187 21.50 32.20 -28.61
C TYR A 187 22.20 32.59 -27.31
N ASP A 188 22.62 33.85 -27.27
CA ASP A 188 23.19 34.53 -26.11
C ASP A 188 22.15 34.68 -24.99
N LEU A 189 22.54 34.28 -23.77
CA LEU A 189 21.83 34.53 -22.52
C LEU A 189 22.42 35.78 -21.84
N PRO A 190 21.60 36.68 -21.29
CA PRO A 190 22.08 37.71 -20.37
C PRO A 190 22.29 37.14 -18.96
N GLU A 191 23.41 37.54 -18.36
CA GLU A 191 23.75 37.31 -16.96
C GLU A 191 22.88 38.12 -16.00
N GLY A 192 22.52 37.49 -14.87
CA GLY A 192 22.34 38.21 -13.60
C GLY A 192 20.97 38.10 -12.94
N ILE A 193 20.92 37.34 -11.83
CA ILE A 193 20.74 37.83 -10.45
C ILE A 193 20.03 36.76 -9.58
N LEU A 194 20.83 36.22 -8.65
CA LEU A 194 20.53 35.80 -7.26
C LEU A 194 19.16 35.18 -6.92
N GLY A 195 19.20 33.90 -6.56
CA GLY A 195 18.16 33.21 -5.81
C GLY A 195 18.66 31.84 -5.35
N SER A 196 19.45 31.80 -4.28
CA SER A 196 19.88 30.56 -3.64
C SER A 196 18.67 29.86 -3.01
N SER A 197 18.23 28.79 -3.65
CA SER A 197 17.31 27.82 -3.07
C SER A 197 17.79 26.45 -3.54
N THR A 198 18.59 25.79 -2.71
CA THR A 198 18.97 24.40 -2.86
C THR A 198 17.72 23.53 -2.65
N GLU A 199 16.84 23.50 -3.63
CA GLU A 199 15.83 22.46 -3.75
C GLU A 199 16.54 21.19 -4.21
N GLN A 200 16.73 20.26 -3.27
CA GLN A 200 17.14 18.91 -3.61
C GLN A 200 16.06 18.30 -4.53
N PRO A 201 16.45 17.62 -5.63
CA PRO A 201 15.50 17.03 -6.54
C PRO A 201 14.67 15.96 -5.79
N GLN A 202 13.35 16.16 -5.76
CA GLN A 202 12.41 15.16 -5.28
C GLN A 202 12.48 13.92 -6.18
N ASP A 203 13.01 12.84 -5.63
CA ASP A 203 13.30 11.58 -6.31
C ASP A 203 11.98 10.87 -6.68
N ASN A 204 11.47 11.13 -7.89
CA ASN A 204 10.32 10.42 -8.46
C ASN A 204 10.70 8.96 -8.73
N LYS A 205 10.55 8.14 -7.70
CA LYS A 205 11.00 6.75 -7.68
C LYS A 205 9.92 5.80 -8.16
N THR A 206 10.27 5.00 -9.17
CA THR A 206 9.40 3.96 -9.71
C THR A 206 9.41 2.74 -8.77
N ASP A 207 8.24 2.16 -8.51
CA ASP A 207 8.15 0.87 -7.80
C ASP A 207 8.48 -0.26 -8.76
N VAL A 208 9.26 -1.23 -8.34
CA VAL A 208 9.58 -2.41 -9.15
C VAL A 208 8.86 -3.63 -8.59
N ALA A 209 8.11 -4.31 -9.45
CA ALA A 209 7.43 -5.54 -9.06
C ALA A 209 8.47 -6.65 -8.78
N TYR A 210 8.26 -7.37 -7.67
CA TYR A 210 9.14 -8.47 -7.27
C TYR A 210 8.37 -9.70 -6.80
N ARG A 211 9.06 -10.84 -6.77
CA ARG A 211 8.64 -12.07 -6.08
C ARG A 211 9.77 -12.54 -5.17
N LEU A 212 9.43 -13.03 -4.00
CA LEU A 212 10.37 -13.61 -3.04
C LEU A 212 10.08 -15.11 -2.91
N TYR A 213 11.12 -15.92 -3.07
CA TYR A 213 11.11 -17.35 -2.88
C TYR A 213 12.09 -17.72 -1.76
N GLU A 214 11.83 -18.84 -1.10
CA GLU A 214 12.67 -19.36 -0.03
C GLU A 214 12.89 -20.86 -0.27
N ASP A 215 14.14 -21.29 -0.24
CA ASP A 215 14.51 -22.70 -0.17
C ASP A 215 15.27 -22.99 1.14
N SER A 216 15.82 -24.19 1.32
CA SER A 216 16.53 -24.55 2.56
C SER A 216 17.80 -23.73 2.83
N GLN A 217 18.43 -23.14 1.82
CA GLN A 217 19.75 -22.53 1.90
C GLN A 217 19.76 -21.01 1.61
N ALA A 218 18.79 -20.51 0.84
CA ALA A 218 18.77 -19.14 0.35
C ALA A 218 17.36 -18.56 0.23
N PHE A 219 17.31 -17.24 0.17
CA PHE A 219 16.20 -16.48 -0.39
C PHE A 219 16.52 -16.12 -1.84
N CYS A 220 15.53 -16.25 -2.73
CA CYS A 220 15.65 -15.87 -4.13
C CYS A 220 14.64 -14.76 -4.44
N ILE A 221 15.14 -13.59 -4.81
CA ILE A 221 14.34 -12.43 -5.19
C ILE A 221 14.33 -12.34 -6.72
N VAL A 222 13.16 -12.25 -7.30
CA VAL A 222 12.95 -12.09 -8.75
C VAL A 222 12.35 -10.71 -9.00
N LEU A 223 13.08 -9.83 -9.69
CA LEU A 223 12.63 -8.49 -10.07
C LEU A 223 12.41 -8.39 -11.58
N LEU A 224 11.40 -7.64 -12.00
CA LEU A 224 11.22 -7.27 -13.41
C LEU A 224 12.05 -6.02 -13.71
N THR A 225 13.13 -6.20 -14.46
CA THR A 225 14.19 -5.21 -14.66
C THR A 225 14.54 -5.07 -16.15
N PRO A 226 13.55 -4.77 -17.03
CA PRO A 226 13.82 -4.63 -18.45
C PRO A 226 14.83 -3.52 -18.72
N GLY A 227 15.81 -3.81 -19.58
CA GLY A 227 16.83 -2.85 -20.01
C GLY A 227 18.08 -2.78 -19.14
N ILE A 228 18.07 -3.33 -17.93
CA ILE A 228 19.27 -3.46 -17.09
C ILE A 228 20.10 -4.64 -17.59
N LYS A 229 21.40 -4.46 -17.72
CA LYS A 229 22.30 -5.46 -18.33
C LYS A 229 23.34 -5.98 -17.36
N ASP A 230 23.78 -5.15 -16.43
CA ASP A 230 24.88 -5.49 -15.54
C ASP A 230 24.50 -5.38 -14.06
N LYS A 231 25.11 -6.21 -13.22
CA LYS A 231 24.89 -6.23 -11.77
C LYS A 231 25.34 -4.94 -11.07
N THR A 232 26.30 -4.21 -11.65
CA THR A 232 26.79 -2.91 -11.14
C THR A 232 25.76 -1.80 -11.27
N GLU A 233 24.69 -2.01 -12.05
CA GLU A 233 23.55 -1.08 -12.15
C GLU A 233 22.60 -1.18 -10.95
N PHE A 234 22.89 -2.07 -9.99
CA PHE A 234 22.15 -2.21 -8.73
C PHE A 234 22.97 -1.71 -7.55
N GLU A 235 22.30 -1.00 -6.64
CA GLU A 235 22.77 -0.74 -5.28
C GLU A 235 21.94 -1.61 -4.34
N ILE A 236 22.61 -2.49 -3.59
CA ILE A 236 21.97 -3.40 -2.65
C ILE A 236 22.44 -3.02 -1.25
N ALA A 237 21.49 -2.72 -0.37
CA ALA A 237 21.73 -2.44 1.03
C ALA A 237 20.92 -3.39 1.90
N VAL A 238 21.49 -3.83 3.02
CA VAL A 238 20.85 -4.68 4.02
C VAL A 238 20.76 -3.88 5.31
N ALA A 239 19.61 -3.92 5.98
CA ALA A 239 19.44 -3.26 7.27
C ALA A 239 20.20 -3.98 8.39
N ASP A 240 20.48 -3.29 9.49
CA ASP A 240 21.28 -3.80 10.63
C ASP A 240 20.68 -5.06 11.30
N ASP A 241 19.39 -5.34 11.08
CA ASP A 241 18.72 -6.53 11.61
C ASP A 241 18.88 -7.78 10.73
N ASP A 242 19.53 -7.66 9.56
CA ASP A 242 19.69 -8.67 8.51
C ASP A 242 18.37 -9.23 7.96
N GLN A 243 17.24 -8.57 8.23
CA GLN A 243 15.90 -9.03 7.86
C GLN A 243 15.22 -8.12 6.85
N PHE A 244 15.93 -7.12 6.35
CA PHE A 244 15.39 -6.20 5.36
C PHE A 244 16.44 -5.87 4.30
N ILE A 245 16.04 -5.94 3.03
CA ILE A 245 16.90 -5.60 1.90
C ILE A 245 16.28 -4.48 1.07
N SER A 246 17.10 -3.50 0.74
CA SER A 246 16.79 -2.42 -0.19
C SER A 246 17.59 -2.63 -1.47
N ILE A 247 16.90 -2.77 -2.59
CA ILE A 247 17.49 -2.90 -3.92
C ILE A 247 17.12 -1.64 -4.70
N LYS A 248 18.11 -0.86 -5.13
CA LYS A 248 17.92 0.30 -5.98
C LYS A 248 18.59 0.08 -7.32
N GLY A 249 18.11 0.79 -8.32
CA GLY A 249 18.74 0.85 -9.62
C GLY A 249 18.09 1.93 -10.47
N LYS A 250 18.42 1.95 -11.76
CA LYS A 250 17.88 2.93 -12.71
C LYS A 250 17.49 2.26 -14.01
N PHE A 251 16.24 2.44 -14.42
CA PHE A 251 15.79 2.08 -15.76
C PHE A 251 16.39 3.04 -16.78
N ALA A 252 16.97 2.48 -17.84
CA ALA A 252 17.51 3.25 -18.94
C ALA A 252 16.39 4.06 -19.61
N ASN A 253 16.67 5.34 -19.87
CA ASN A 253 15.78 6.16 -20.67
C ASN A 253 16.15 5.97 -22.15
N ASN A 254 15.40 5.11 -22.84
CA ASN A 254 15.66 4.79 -24.24
C ASN A 254 14.79 5.70 -25.12
N SER A 255 15.33 6.87 -25.48
CA SER A 255 14.69 7.75 -26.46
C SER A 255 14.91 7.22 -27.87
N ALA A 256 13.84 7.07 -28.64
CA ALA A 256 13.91 6.83 -30.09
C ALA A 256 13.73 8.13 -30.86
N SER A 257 14.27 8.20 -32.09
CA SER A 257 14.04 9.33 -32.99
C SER A 257 12.59 9.35 -33.46
N GLY A 258 11.84 10.37 -33.08
CA GLY A 258 10.44 10.55 -33.47
C GLY A 258 9.63 11.33 -32.44
N LYS A 259 8.37 11.63 -32.77
CA LYS A 259 7.42 12.20 -31.82
C LYS A 259 6.88 11.10 -30.91
N LEU A 260 7.14 11.19 -29.62
CA LEU A 260 6.54 10.31 -28.62
C LEU A 260 5.01 10.54 -28.60
N ILE A 261 4.25 9.48 -28.87
CA ILE A 261 2.77 9.54 -28.85
C ILE A 261 2.24 9.00 -27.51
N ILE A 262 2.81 7.89 -27.01
CA ILE A 262 2.46 7.26 -25.74
C ILE A 262 3.73 6.66 -25.14
N ASP A 263 3.93 6.85 -23.83
CA ASP A 263 4.95 6.15 -23.05
C ASP A 263 4.31 5.38 -21.90
N SER A 264 4.71 4.14 -21.73
CA SER A 264 4.31 3.29 -20.61
C SER A 264 5.47 2.42 -20.13
N ILE A 265 6.68 2.71 -20.60
CA ILE A 265 7.89 2.00 -20.21
C ILE A 265 8.41 2.65 -18.91
N PRO A 266 8.71 1.85 -17.88
CA PRO A 266 9.31 2.41 -16.67
C PRO A 266 10.68 3.01 -17.01
N SER A 267 10.90 4.25 -16.58
CA SER A 267 12.16 4.97 -16.78
C SER A 267 12.58 5.67 -15.47
N GLY A 268 13.88 5.90 -15.31
CA GLY A 268 14.41 6.58 -14.13
C GLY A 268 14.69 5.66 -12.93
N PRO A 269 14.97 6.23 -11.75
CA PRO A 269 15.37 5.45 -10.57
C PRO A 269 14.20 4.61 -10.04
N PHE A 270 14.53 3.43 -9.52
CA PHE A 270 13.59 2.57 -8.83
C PHE A 270 14.16 2.07 -7.50
N GLN A 271 13.28 1.58 -6.63
CA GLN A 271 13.67 0.82 -5.44
C GLN A 271 12.65 -0.25 -5.12
N ALA A 272 13.15 -1.40 -4.69
CA ALA A 272 12.40 -2.40 -3.96
C ALA A 272 12.88 -2.43 -2.51
N GLU A 273 11.90 -2.43 -1.61
CA GLU A 273 12.10 -2.62 -0.18
C GLU A 273 11.42 -3.92 0.22
N ILE A 274 12.22 -4.90 0.65
CA ILE A 274 11.77 -6.29 0.77
C ILE A 274 12.10 -6.80 2.18
N PRO A 275 11.10 -7.08 3.02
CA PRO A 275 11.31 -7.79 4.27
C PRO A 275 11.59 -9.27 3.99
N LEU A 276 12.57 -9.84 4.71
CA LEU A 276 12.99 -11.22 4.61
C LEU A 276 12.44 -12.03 5.80
N PRO A 277 11.94 -13.26 5.58
CA PRO A 277 11.43 -14.13 6.65
C PRO A 277 12.48 -14.55 7.70
N GLY A 278 13.77 -14.40 7.39
CA GLY A 278 14.87 -14.80 8.25
C GLY A 278 16.14 -14.03 7.92
N LYS A 279 17.16 -14.19 8.76
CA LYS A 279 18.44 -13.50 8.62
C LYS A 279 19.25 -14.02 7.45
N ILE A 280 19.96 -13.13 6.78
CA ILE A 280 20.91 -13.46 5.71
C ILE A 280 22.35 -13.43 6.20
N ASP A 281 23.20 -14.19 5.54
CA ASP A 281 24.63 -14.18 5.76
C ASP A 281 25.27 -13.02 4.97
N ILE A 282 25.45 -11.87 5.63
CA ILE A 282 26.05 -10.67 5.05
C ILE A 282 27.54 -10.82 4.69
N SER A 283 28.19 -11.89 5.15
CA SER A 283 29.58 -12.18 4.75
C SER A 283 29.68 -12.78 3.35
N CYS A 284 28.57 -13.27 2.80
CA CYS A 284 28.50 -13.82 1.45
C CYS A 284 28.10 -12.74 0.44
N ASN A 285 28.79 -12.71 -0.70
CA ASN A 285 28.38 -11.89 -1.83
C ASN A 285 27.02 -12.37 -2.37
N VAL A 286 26.18 -11.41 -2.77
CA VAL A 286 24.90 -11.69 -3.44
C VAL A 286 25.17 -12.21 -4.85
N ASP A 287 24.64 -13.39 -5.19
CA ASP A 287 24.66 -13.89 -6.58
C ASP A 287 23.52 -13.21 -7.34
N VAL A 288 23.86 -12.44 -8.38
CA VAL A 288 22.92 -11.68 -9.20
C VAL A 288 22.98 -12.19 -10.63
N ARG A 289 21.84 -12.66 -11.15
CA ARG A 289 21.69 -13.16 -12.51
C ARG A 289 20.65 -12.34 -13.25
N ILE A 290 21.01 -11.85 -14.43
CA ILE A 290 20.16 -10.99 -15.24
C ILE A 290 19.91 -11.69 -16.57
N GLU A 291 18.65 -12.06 -16.82
CA GLU A 291 18.27 -12.79 -18.03
C GLU A 291 16.94 -12.25 -18.56
N HIS A 292 16.91 -11.87 -19.83
CA HIS A 292 15.68 -11.47 -20.53
C HIS A 292 14.85 -10.38 -19.83
N GLY A 293 15.51 -9.40 -19.19
CA GLY A 293 14.83 -8.32 -18.45
C GLY A 293 14.26 -8.77 -17.11
N VAL A 294 14.72 -9.90 -16.57
CA VAL A 294 14.40 -10.39 -15.24
C VAL A 294 15.69 -10.56 -14.46
N THR A 295 15.77 -9.93 -13.29
CA THR A 295 16.90 -10.09 -12.36
C THR A 295 16.52 -11.08 -11.27
N ARG A 296 17.39 -12.05 -11.02
CA ARG A 296 17.31 -12.98 -9.90
C ARG A 296 18.47 -12.72 -8.96
N MET A 297 18.19 -12.51 -7.68
CA MET A 297 19.18 -12.30 -6.63
C MET A 297 19.07 -13.41 -5.60
N PHE A 298 20.17 -14.08 -5.29
CA PHE A 298 20.23 -15.15 -4.31
C PHE A 298 20.96 -14.67 -3.06
N LEU A 299 20.26 -14.67 -1.94
CA LEU A 299 20.75 -14.28 -0.62
C LEU A 299 20.88 -15.53 0.25
N ARG A 300 22.08 -15.86 0.69
CA ARG A 300 22.29 -17.02 1.56
C ARG A 300 21.69 -16.75 2.94
N LYS A 301 21.02 -17.73 3.52
CA LYS A 301 20.52 -17.65 4.90
C LYS A 301 21.69 -17.74 5.90
N ALA A 302 21.58 -16.99 6.99
CA ALA A 302 22.50 -17.15 8.11
C ALA A 302 22.32 -18.55 8.72
N GLN A 303 23.41 -19.30 8.90
CA GLN A 303 23.33 -20.57 9.61
C GLN A 303 23.01 -20.32 11.09
N ALA A 304 21.94 -20.93 11.59
CA ALA A 304 21.74 -21.03 13.03
C ALA A 304 22.93 -21.80 13.60
N ARG A 305 23.73 -21.16 14.48
CA ARG A 305 24.73 -21.88 15.26
C ARG A 305 24.00 -22.98 16.03
N ILE A 306 24.16 -24.23 15.61
CA ILE A 306 23.71 -25.37 16.38
C ILE A 306 24.55 -25.33 17.66
N ALA A 307 23.94 -24.88 18.76
CA ALA A 307 24.52 -25.05 20.07
C ALA A 307 24.71 -26.56 20.27
N LYS A 308 25.95 -27.03 20.13
CA LYS A 308 26.30 -28.40 20.50
C LYS A 308 25.97 -28.52 21.99
N LYS A 309 24.88 -29.22 22.30
CA LYS A 309 24.52 -29.59 23.66
C LYS A 309 25.58 -30.58 24.12
N THR A 310 26.67 -30.08 24.71
CA THR A 310 27.65 -30.91 25.39
C THR A 310 26.94 -31.50 26.60
N VAL A 311 26.50 -32.76 26.48
CA VAL A 311 26.10 -33.55 27.63
C VAL A 311 27.38 -33.92 28.35
N LEU A 312 27.69 -33.20 29.43
CA LEU A 312 28.70 -33.65 30.39
C LEU A 312 28.11 -34.86 31.10
N GLN A 313 28.59 -36.06 30.77
CA GLN A 313 28.44 -37.20 31.65
C GLN A 313 29.34 -36.97 32.86
N ILE A 314 28.72 -36.86 34.03
CA ILE A 314 29.43 -36.96 35.30
C ILE A 314 29.74 -38.46 35.47
N VAL A 315 31.03 -38.79 35.51
CA VAL A 315 31.55 -40.08 35.99
C VAL A 315 32.07 -39.87 37.40
#